data_AF-A0A1J3CJR8-F1
#
_entry.id   AF-A0A1J3CJR8-F1
#
_cell.length_a   1.000
_cell.length_b   1.000
_cell.length_c   1.000
_cell.angle_alpha   90.00
_cell.angle_beta   90.00
_cell.angle_gamma   90.00
#
_symmetry.space_group_name_H-M   'P 1'
#
loop_
_entity.id
_entity.type
_entity.pdbx_description
1 polymer ?
#
loop_
_entity_poly.entity_id
_entity_poly.type
_entity_poly.pdbx_seq_one_letter_code
_entity_poly.pdbx_strand_id
1 'polypeptide(L)'
;VNNLEGEVPTKGKFQNASIVSVFGNTKLCGGIKKLQLKPCLTRHQPQPVGTTKHSYRFKKEVIGVSVGIALILLFVLALVSLRWLRNRK
;
A
#
# COMPACT_ATOMS: atom_id res chain seq x y z
N VAL A 1 -16.02 10.25 10.18
CA VAL A 1 -14.62 9.79 10.35
C VAL A 1 -13.76 10.52 9.34
N ASN A 2 -12.57 10.98 9.73
CA ASN A 2 -11.63 11.69 8.84
C ASN A 2 -10.44 10.78 8.50
N ASN A 3 -9.47 11.30 7.74
CA ASN A 3 -8.23 10.61 7.38
C ASN A 3 -7.01 11.34 7.94
N LEU A 4 -7.05 11.72 9.23
CA LEU A 4 -5.95 12.42 9.90
C LEU A 4 -4.78 11.46 10.17
N GLU A 5 -3.57 12.03 10.22
CA GLU A 5 -2.32 11.27 10.35
C GLU A 5 -1.30 12.03 11.22
N GLY A 6 -0.41 11.27 11.87
CA GLY A 6 0.67 11.82 12.71
C GLY A 6 0.42 11.72 14.22
N GLU A 7 1.28 12.39 14.99
CA GLU A 7 1.23 12.40 16.45
C GLU A 7 0.12 13.31 16.98
N VAL A 8 -0.68 12.82 17.93
CA VAL A 8 -1.70 13.63 18.60
C VAL A 8 -1.05 14.52 19.67
N PRO A 9 -1.31 15.84 19.67
CA PRO A 9 -0.77 16.74 20.70
C PRO A 9 -1.16 16.29 22.11
N THR A 10 -0.24 16.41 23.07
CA THR A 10 -0.49 16.07 24.48
C THR A 10 -0.88 17.28 25.32
N LYS A 11 -1.07 18.44 24.68
CA LYS A 11 -1.38 19.72 25.33
C LYS A 11 -2.75 20.25 24.87
N GLY A 12 -3.33 21.14 25.67
CA GLY A 12 -4.60 21.79 25.36
C GLY A 12 -5.78 20.82 25.35
N LYS A 13 -6.71 20.99 24.40
CA LYS A 13 -7.97 20.21 24.35
C LYS A 13 -7.75 18.69 24.28
N PHE A 14 -6.64 18.24 23.70
CA PHE A 14 -6.31 16.81 23.57
C PHE A 14 -5.91 16.14 24.89
N GLN A 15 -5.76 16.89 25.98
CA GLN A 15 -5.57 16.33 27.33
C GLN A 15 -6.85 15.68 27.89
N ASN A 16 -8.02 16.06 27.38
CA ASN A 16 -9.29 15.49 27.81
C ASN A 16 -9.86 14.59 26.70
N ALA A 17 -9.62 13.29 26.82
CA ALA A 17 -10.13 12.29 25.87
C ALA A 17 -11.66 12.22 25.77
N SER A 18 -12.39 12.87 26.68
CA SER A 18 -13.86 12.88 26.67
C SER A 18 -14.44 13.93 25.72
N ILE A 19 -13.66 14.94 25.33
CA ILE A 19 -14.10 16.04 24.44
C ILE A 19 -13.48 15.97 23.04
N VAL A 20 -12.55 15.04 22.81
CA VAL A 20 -11.94 14.80 21.50
C VAL A 20 -12.25 13.38 21.03
N SER A 21 -12.53 13.23 19.73
CA SER A 21 -12.71 11.91 19.12
C SER A 21 -11.63 11.67 18.09
N VAL A 22 -10.83 10.62 18.31
CA VAL A 22 -9.79 10.14 17.39
C VAL A 22 -10.23 8.87 16.64
N PHE A 23 -11.42 8.36 16.96
CA PHE A 23 -11.94 7.11 16.39
C PHE A 23 -12.02 7.19 14.86
N GLY A 24 -11.57 6.12 14.20
CA GLY A 24 -11.56 5.99 12.75
C GLY A 24 -10.37 6.65 12.03
N ASN A 25 -9.52 7.43 12.71
CA ASN A 25 -8.28 7.97 12.11
C ASN A 25 -7.10 7.00 12.38
N THR A 26 -7.04 5.91 11.61
CA THR A 26 -6.12 4.76 11.85
C THR A 26 -4.63 5.09 11.74
N LYS A 27 -4.29 6.22 11.12
CA LYS A 27 -2.91 6.69 10.94
C LYS A 27 -2.43 7.65 12.03
N LEU A 28 -3.27 7.96 13.02
CA LEU A 28 -2.82 8.67 14.22
C LEU A 28 -1.98 7.76 15.13
N CYS A 29 -1.08 8.37 15.87
CA CYS A 29 -0.24 7.72 16.88
C CYS A 29 0.03 8.65 18.06
N GLY A 30 0.57 8.11 19.16
CA GLY A 30 1.00 8.89 20.33
C GLY A 30 -0.16 9.52 21.09
N GLY A 31 0.05 10.74 21.59
CA GLY A 31 -0.91 11.44 22.44
C GLY A 31 -1.00 10.87 23.87
N ILE A 32 -2.05 11.26 24.58
CA ILE A 32 -2.26 10.79 25.96
C ILE A 32 -2.71 9.32 25.98
N LYS A 33 -2.33 8.59 27.04
CA LYS A 33 -2.66 7.16 27.21
C LYS A 33 -4.16 6.85 27.11
N LYS A 34 -5.03 7.78 27.53
CA LYS A 34 -6.49 7.62 27.50
C LYS A 34 -7.07 7.53 26.07
N LEU A 35 -6.36 8.02 25.05
CA LEU A 35 -6.76 7.88 23.64
C LEU A 35 -6.46 6.49 23.07
N GLN A 36 -5.66 5.67 23.76
CA GLN A 36 -5.34 4.29 23.39
C GLN A 36 -4.76 4.12 21.97
N LEU A 37 -4.04 5.14 21.48
CA LEU A 37 -3.35 5.06 20.21
C LEU A 37 -2.01 4.32 20.36
N LYS A 38 -1.56 3.67 19.28
CA LYS A 38 -0.21 3.11 19.21
C LYS A 38 0.84 4.23 19.35
N PRO A 39 2.02 3.98 19.95
CA PRO A 39 3.10 4.97 19.98
C PRO A 39 3.58 5.31 18.57
N CYS A 40 4.06 6.54 18.37
CA CYS A 40 4.69 6.91 17.11
C CYS A 40 6.06 6.26 17.00
N LEU A 41 6.39 5.74 15.81
CA LEU A 41 7.69 5.15 15.54
C LEU A 41 8.70 6.27 15.31
N THR A 42 9.43 6.67 16.35
CA THR A 42 10.61 7.51 16.20
C THR A 42 11.69 6.70 15.47
N ARG A 43 12.51 7.35 14.63
CA ARG A 43 13.58 6.71 13.83
C ARG A 43 14.56 5.82 14.61
N HIS A 44 14.52 5.85 15.95
CA HIS A 44 15.41 5.10 16.85
C HIS A 44 14.79 3.87 17.52
N GLN A 45 13.51 3.55 17.28
CA GLN A 45 12.86 2.41 17.92
C GLN A 45 12.69 1.24 16.94
N PRO A 46 13.10 0.00 17.30
CA PRO A 46 12.86 -1.16 16.45
C PRO A 46 11.35 -1.32 16.29
N GLN A 47 10.87 -1.25 15.06
CA GLN A 47 9.46 -1.45 14.75
C GLN A 47 9.06 -2.87 15.19
N PRO A 48 7.99 -3.06 15.98
CA PRO A 48 7.22 -4.29 15.86
C PRO A 48 6.57 -4.21 14.48
N VAL A 49 7.04 -5.06 13.58
CA VAL A 49 6.57 -5.16 12.19
C VAL A 49 5.12 -5.64 12.19
N GLY A 50 4.20 -4.69 12.35
CA GLY A 50 2.78 -4.84 12.10
C GLY A 50 2.45 -4.33 10.70
N THR A 51 2.50 -5.26 9.74
CA THR A 51 1.66 -5.27 8.53
C THR A 51 1.57 -4.00 7.68
N THR A 52 2.64 -3.58 6.99
CA THR A 52 2.51 -2.86 5.69
C THR A 52 3.67 -3.08 4.70
N LYS A 53 4.63 -3.97 4.98
CA LYS A 53 5.69 -4.27 3.99
C LYS A 53 5.22 -5.06 2.75
N HIS A 54 4.02 -5.62 2.78
CA HIS A 54 3.49 -6.41 1.66
C HIS A 54 3.06 -5.58 0.45
N SER A 55 2.76 -4.27 0.59
CA SER A 55 2.26 -3.49 -0.56
C SER A 55 3.35 -2.94 -1.50
N TYR A 56 4.61 -2.87 -1.05
CA TYR A 56 5.72 -2.33 -1.85
C TYR A 56 6.53 -3.43 -2.56
N ARG A 57 6.60 -4.64 -2.00
CA ARG A 57 7.34 -5.76 -2.61
C ARG A 57 6.64 -6.36 -3.84
N PHE A 58 5.32 -6.18 -3.95
CA PHE A 58 4.53 -6.70 -5.09
C PHE A 58 4.54 -5.80 -6.33
N LYS A 59 5.16 -4.60 -6.27
CA LYS A 59 5.24 -3.71 -7.45
C LYS A 59 6.39 -4.07 -8.42
N LYS A 60 7.26 -5.02 -8.08
CA LYS A 60 8.43 -5.37 -8.91
C LYS A 60 8.27 -6.64 -9.76
N GLU A 61 7.26 -7.46 -9.52
CA GLU A 61 7.05 -8.71 -10.29
C GLU A 61 5.99 -8.60 -11.39
N VAL A 62 5.12 -7.58 -11.36
CA VAL A 62 4.01 -7.44 -12.33
C VAL A 62 4.50 -6.97 -13.71
N ILE A 63 5.66 -6.29 -13.79
CA ILE A 63 6.17 -5.71 -15.05
C ILE A 63 6.77 -6.79 -15.96
N GLY A 64 7.37 -7.86 -15.42
CA GLY A 64 7.97 -8.92 -16.25
C GLY A 64 6.92 -9.80 -16.93
N VAL A 65 5.82 -10.10 -16.22
CA VAL A 65 4.75 -10.97 -16.73
C VAL A 65 3.99 -10.33 -17.90
N SER A 66 3.74 -9.01 -17.85
CA SER A 66 3.01 -8.31 -18.91
C SER A 66 3.78 -8.30 -20.24
N VAL A 67 5.10 -8.11 -20.20
CA VAL A 67 5.96 -8.11 -21.39
C VAL A 67 6.03 -9.51 -22.01
N GLY A 68 6.15 -10.55 -21.19
CA GLY A 68 6.16 -11.94 -21.67
C GLY A 68 4.89 -12.32 -22.44
N ILE A 69 3.71 -11.96 -21.90
CA ILE A 69 2.42 -12.23 -22.56
C ILE A 69 2.32 -11.51 -23.91
N ALA A 70 2.73 -10.24 -23.98
CA ALA A 70 2.70 -9.47 -25.21
C ALA A 70 3.57 -10.10 -26.32
N LEU A 71 4.78 -10.56 -25.98
CA LEU A 71 5.69 -11.22 -26.93
C LEU A 71 5.14 -12.56 -27.44
N ILE A 72 4.54 -13.37 -26.55
CA ILE A 72 3.93 -14.65 -26.94
C ILE A 72 2.76 -14.42 -27.88
N LEU A 73 1.88 -13.45 -27.60
CA LEU A 73 0.75 -13.12 -28.47
C LEU A 73 1.20 -12.68 -29.86
N LEU A 74 2.21 -11.80 -29.94
CA LEU A 74 2.78 -11.36 -31.23
C LEU A 74 3.36 -12.53 -32.03
N PHE A 75 4.09 -13.44 -31.37
CA PHE A 75 4.66 -14.61 -32.03
C PHE A 75 3.59 -15.56 -32.59
N VAL A 76 2.53 -15.84 -31.83
CA VAL A 76 1.41 -16.67 -32.28
C VAL A 76 0.70 -16.04 -33.48
N LEU A 77 0.43 -14.73 -33.44
CA LEU A 77 -0.20 -14.02 -34.56
C LEU A 77 0.65 -14.08 -35.84
N ALA A 78 1.97 -13.94 -35.71
CA ALA A 78 2.90 -14.07 -36.83
C ALA A 78 2.91 -15.49 -37.43
N LEU A 79 2.89 -16.53 -36.59
CA LEU A 79 2.81 -17.91 -37.07
C LEU A 79 1.48 -18.20 -37.78
N VAL A 80 0.37 -17.69 -37.25
CA VAL A 80 -0.96 -17.84 -37.87
C VAL A 80 -1.01 -17.11 -39.21
N SER A 81 -0.51 -15.88 -39.30
CA SER A 81 -0.51 -15.11 -40.54
C SER A 81 0.40 -15.75 -41.60
N LEU A 82 1.58 -16.26 -41.22
CA LEU A 82 2.47 -17.01 -42.12
C LEU A 82 1.83 -18.30 -42.62
N ARG A 83 1.19 -19.08 -41.73
CA ARG A 83 0.46 -20.30 -42.12
C ARG A 83 -0.69 -19.97 -43.06
N TRP A 84 -1.44 -18.90 -42.79
CA TRP A 84 -2.53 -18.46 -43.64
C TRP A 84 -2.06 -17.99 -45.01
N LEU A 85 -0.97 -17.21 -45.06
CA LEU A 85 -0.35 -16.79 -46.32
C LEU A 85 0.19 -17.98 -47.12
N ARG A 86 0.75 -18.98 -46.44
CA ARG A 86 1.22 -20.22 -47.07
C ARG A 86 0.09 -21.09 -47.59
N ASN A 87 -1.08 -21.10 -46.94
CA ASN A 87 -2.28 -21.81 -47.42
C ASN A 87 -3.03 -21.06 -48.51
N ARG A 88 -2.80 -19.75 -48.67
CA ARG A 88 -3.36 -18.91 -49.73
C ARG A 88 -2.58 -19.04 -51.05
N LYS A 89 -1.35 -19.56 -51.00
CA LYS A 89 -0.46 -19.75 -52.14
C LYS A 89 -0.51 -21.21 -52.58
#